data_AF-A0A1S6WTQ4-F1
#
_entry.id   AF-A0A1S6WTQ4-F1
#
_cell.length_a   1.000
_cell.length_b   1.000
_cell.length_c   1.000
_cell.angle_alpha   90.00
_cell.angle_beta   90.00
_cell.angle_gamma   90.00
#
_symmetry.space_group_name_H-M   'P 1'
#
loop_
_entity.id
_entity.type
_entity.pdbx_description
1 polymer ?
#
loop_
_entity_poly.entity_id
_entity_poly.type
_entity_poly.pdbx_seq_one_letter_code
_entity_poly.pdbx_strand_id
1 'polypeptide(L)'
;MSAKLPWIRFYLYDWNNGTDGMTPEQRGIYVTLLIRMYDKKSPVKEDFKTLARVCNCTQKKFTTVVDYLIKNDKLIQTDEGLWNLRVEEELKDFTDRQEHISQVRSEAGKKGAQAKMLKKQFANDFVEANDKQNNNLLQAKFKQNDFLLQANDKQNQAIKNQNQIYKKTNTIVLSKKKMLQKI
;
A
#
# COMPACT_ATOMS: atom_id res chain seq x y z
N MET A 1 14.95 -9.85 -6.09
CA MET A 1 16.08 -9.72 -5.13
C MET A 1 16.88 -11.01 -5.20
N SER A 2 18.21 -10.93 -5.15
CA SER A 2 19.08 -12.12 -5.17
C SER A 2 18.70 -13.09 -4.03
N ALA A 3 18.53 -14.37 -4.34
CA ALA A 3 18.24 -15.42 -3.36
C ALA A 3 19.45 -15.78 -2.47
N LYS A 4 20.56 -15.04 -2.55
CA LYS A 4 21.78 -15.26 -1.77
C LYS A 4 21.67 -14.61 -0.39
N LEU A 5 22.12 -15.30 0.65
CA LEU A 5 22.22 -14.76 2.01
C LEU A 5 23.36 -13.75 2.07
N PRO A 6 23.08 -12.44 2.25
CA PRO A 6 24.15 -11.43 2.28
C PRO A 6 24.97 -11.46 3.57
N TRP A 7 24.42 -12.06 4.63
CA TRP A 7 25.05 -12.22 5.93
C TRP A 7 24.45 -13.44 6.64
N ILE A 8 25.21 -14.01 7.58
CA ILE A 8 24.76 -15.05 8.51
C ILE A 8 24.84 -14.51 9.93
N ARG A 9 23.98 -15.00 10.83
CA ARG A 9 24.09 -14.62 12.23
C ARG A 9 25.28 -15.36 12.84
N PHE A 10 26.14 -14.61 13.51
CA PHE A 10 27.28 -15.17 14.21
C PHE A 10 27.14 -14.90 15.70
N TYR A 11 26.62 -15.89 16.42
CA TYR A 11 26.40 -15.80 17.85
C TYR A 11 27.71 -16.09 18.58
N LEU A 12 28.37 -15.04 19.07
CA LEU A 12 29.71 -15.13 19.67
C LEU A 12 29.78 -16.12 20.83
N TYR A 13 28.77 -16.13 21.70
CA TYR A 13 28.71 -17.03 22.85
C TYR A 13 28.59 -18.50 22.42
N ASP A 14 27.70 -18.79 21.48
CA ASP A 14 27.48 -20.13 20.95
C ASP A 14 28.69 -20.64 20.18
N TRP A 15 29.38 -19.75 19.45
CA TRP A 15 30.63 -20.07 18.76
C TRP A 15 31.72 -20.43 19.76
N ASN A 16 31.97 -19.58 20.76
CA ASN A 16 33.02 -19.80 21.75
C ASN A 16 32.77 -21.09 22.53
N ASN A 17 31.59 -21.29 23.09
CA ASN A 17 31.26 -22.50 23.84
C ASN A 17 31.22 -23.73 22.96
N GLY A 18 30.66 -23.59 21.75
CA GLY A 18 30.50 -24.70 20.81
C GLY A 18 31.81 -25.17 20.19
N THR A 19 32.86 -24.35 20.24
CA THR A 19 34.20 -24.67 19.72
C THR A 19 35.28 -24.66 20.79
N ASP A 20 34.89 -24.58 22.07
CA ASP A 20 35.84 -24.66 23.17
C ASP A 20 36.57 -26.02 23.14
N GLY A 21 37.87 -25.99 23.44
CA GLY A 21 38.74 -27.18 23.33
C GLY A 21 39.06 -27.66 21.91
N MET A 22 38.47 -27.09 20.85
CA MET A 22 38.86 -27.41 19.48
C MET A 22 40.21 -26.81 19.12
N THR A 23 41.02 -27.53 18.33
CA THR A 23 42.26 -26.98 17.76
C THR A 23 41.94 -25.91 16.70
N PRO A 24 42.89 -25.00 16.39
CA PRO A 24 42.72 -24.02 15.32
C PRO A 24 42.33 -24.67 13.98
N GLU A 25 42.88 -25.84 13.67
CA GLU A 25 42.55 -26.58 12.45
C GLU A 25 41.12 -27.12 12.47
N GLN A 26 40.67 -27.68 13.59
CA GLN A 26 39.28 -28.15 13.73
C GLN A 26 38.30 -26.99 13.58
N ARG A 27 38.58 -25.85 14.22
CA ARG A 27 37.78 -24.63 14.08
C ARG A 27 37.74 -24.13 12.65
N GLY A 28 38.90 -24.09 11.97
CA GLY A 28 39.04 -23.66 10.59
C GLY A 28 38.27 -24.54 9.60
N ILE A 29 38.37 -25.86 9.74
CA ILE A 29 37.60 -26.81 8.92
C ILE A 29 36.10 -26.65 9.19
N TYR A 30 35.71 -26.59 10.46
CA TYR A 30 34.31 -26.47 10.84
C TYR A 30 33.65 -25.22 10.28
N VAL A 31 34.25 -24.03 10.48
CA VAL A 31 33.68 -22.78 9.96
C VAL A 31 33.64 -22.77 8.43
N THR A 32 34.64 -23.36 7.76
CA THR A 32 34.66 -23.47 6.29
C THR A 32 33.49 -24.31 5.79
N LEU A 33 33.20 -25.44 6.45
CA LEU A 33 32.05 -26.29 6.12
C LEU A 33 30.72 -25.57 6.35
N LEU A 34 30.57 -24.87 7.49
CA LEU A 34 29.37 -24.07 7.78
C LEU A 34 29.13 -23.00 6.70
N ILE A 35 30.16 -22.28 6.28
CA ILE A 35 30.05 -21.27 5.22
C ILE A 35 29.53 -21.90 3.92
N ARG A 36 30.05 -23.07 3.53
CA ARG A 36 29.55 -23.78 2.33
C ARG A 36 28.10 -24.21 2.46
N MET A 37 27.71 -24.70 3.65
CA MET A 37 26.33 -25.09 3.94
C MET A 37 25.38 -23.90 3.82
N TYR A 38 25.75 -22.73 4.37
CA TYR A 38 24.98 -21.50 4.23
C TYR A 38 24.91 -20.99 2.79
N ASP A 39 26.02 -21.03 2.06
CA ASP A 39 26.08 -20.56 0.66
C ASP A 39 25.22 -21.42 -0.26
N LYS A 40 25.31 -22.75 -0.12
CA LYS A 40 24.53 -23.71 -0.90
C LYS A 40 23.09 -23.88 -0.42
N LYS A 41 22.84 -23.57 0.85
CA LYS A 41 21.57 -23.87 1.54
C LYS A 41 21.19 -25.35 1.48
N SER A 42 22.18 -26.23 1.47
CA SER A 42 21.98 -27.67 1.35
C SER A 42 23.18 -28.46 1.89
N PRO A 43 22.95 -29.74 2.26
CA PRO A 43 24.01 -30.67 2.59
C PRO A 43 25.14 -30.69 1.56
N VAL A 44 26.37 -30.80 2.06
CA VAL A 44 27.59 -30.76 1.26
C VAL A 44 27.88 -32.17 0.72
N LYS A 45 27.58 -32.36 -0.57
CA LYS A 45 27.67 -33.63 -1.32
C LYS A 45 29.05 -33.97 -1.85
N GLU A 46 29.98 -33.01 -1.84
CA GLU A 46 31.30 -33.23 -2.40
C GLU A 46 32.07 -34.33 -1.68
N ASP A 47 32.88 -35.05 -2.45
CA ASP A 47 33.76 -36.07 -1.90
C ASP A 47 34.80 -35.47 -0.94
N PHE A 48 35.28 -36.30 -0.01
CA PHE A 48 36.19 -35.86 1.05
C PHE A 48 37.53 -35.35 0.51
N LYS A 49 37.99 -35.78 -0.67
CA LYS A 49 39.23 -35.28 -1.28
C LYS A 49 39.03 -33.84 -1.76
N THR A 50 37.88 -33.54 -2.35
CA THR A 50 37.51 -32.19 -2.76
C THR A 50 37.33 -31.28 -1.54
N LEU A 51 36.63 -31.74 -0.50
CA LEU A 51 36.43 -30.95 0.71
C LEU A 51 37.73 -30.68 1.49
N ALA A 52 38.63 -31.65 1.55
CA ALA A 52 39.93 -31.47 2.18
C ALA A 52 40.74 -30.34 1.51
N ARG A 53 40.71 -30.27 0.17
CA ARG A 53 41.35 -29.19 -0.58
C ARG A 53 40.72 -27.83 -0.27
N VAL A 54 39.39 -27.75 -0.21
CA VAL A 54 38.69 -26.51 0.15
C VAL A 54 39.05 -26.06 1.56
N CYS A 55 39.25 -26.99 2.49
CA CYS A 55 39.67 -26.70 3.85
C CYS A 55 41.21 -26.61 4.01
N ASN A 56 41.96 -26.56 2.91
CA ASN A 56 43.42 -26.44 2.89
C ASN A 56 44.15 -27.47 3.77
N CYS A 57 43.70 -28.72 3.76
CA CYS A 57 44.30 -29.80 4.53
C CYS A 57 44.39 -31.11 3.74
N THR A 58 45.12 -32.09 4.30
CA THR A 58 45.18 -33.43 3.70
C THR A 58 43.87 -34.17 3.92
N GLN A 59 43.50 -35.08 3.00
CA GLN A 59 42.27 -35.87 3.13
C GLN A 59 42.22 -36.66 4.44
N LYS A 60 43.35 -37.26 4.87
CA LYS A 60 43.44 -37.96 6.15
C LYS A 60 43.08 -37.05 7.33
N LYS A 61 43.60 -35.82 7.35
CA LYS A 61 43.33 -34.85 8.41
C LYS A 61 41.89 -34.37 8.37
N PHE A 62 41.36 -34.10 7.18
CA PHE A 62 39.95 -33.76 6.98
C PHE A 62 39.02 -34.83 7.55
N THR A 63 39.23 -36.11 7.18
CA THR A 63 38.43 -37.24 7.69
C THR A 63 38.45 -37.29 9.23
N THR A 64 39.63 -37.22 9.84
CA THR A 64 39.75 -37.23 11.32
C THR A 64 38.96 -36.09 11.98
N VAL A 65 38.98 -34.89 11.38
CA VAL A 65 38.26 -33.74 11.91
C VAL A 65 36.75 -33.88 11.70
N VAL A 66 36.29 -34.38 10.56
CA VAL A 66 34.87 -34.65 10.31
C VAL A 66 34.35 -35.71 11.29
N ASP A 67 35.10 -36.79 11.52
CA ASP A 67 34.74 -37.82 12.51
C ASP A 67 34.61 -37.20 13.91
N TYR A 68 35.53 -36.31 14.28
CA TYR A 68 35.44 -35.56 15.54
C TYR A 68 34.19 -34.68 15.59
N LEU A 69 33.89 -33.93 14.54
CA LEU A 69 32.72 -33.05 14.48
C LEU A 69 31.40 -33.84 14.55
N ILE A 70 31.31 -35.00 13.90
CA ILE A 70 30.15 -35.88 13.99
C ILE A 70 30.01 -36.45 15.40
N LYS A 71 31.10 -36.94 16.00
CA LYS A 71 31.09 -37.48 17.38
C LYS A 71 30.69 -36.46 18.45
N ASN A 72 30.82 -35.16 18.16
CA ASN A 72 30.48 -34.06 19.07
C ASN A 72 29.21 -33.32 18.63
N ASP A 73 28.34 -33.97 17.83
CA ASP A 73 27.05 -33.46 17.38
C ASP A 73 27.13 -32.10 16.66
N LYS A 74 28.28 -31.77 16.07
CA LYS A 74 28.49 -30.55 15.27
C LYS A 74 28.10 -30.76 13.82
N LEU A 75 28.20 -31.99 13.33
CA LEU A 75 27.82 -32.36 11.97
C LEU A 75 27.05 -33.67 11.99
N ILE A 76 26.22 -33.87 10.99
CA ILE A 76 25.58 -35.15 10.69
C ILE A 76 25.95 -35.57 9.27
N GLN A 77 26.06 -36.88 9.07
CA GLN A 77 26.12 -37.46 7.74
C GLN A 77 24.70 -37.83 7.32
N THR A 78 24.24 -37.26 6.22
CA THR A 78 22.96 -37.60 5.58
C THR A 78 23.22 -38.33 4.26
N ASP A 79 22.18 -38.90 3.67
CA ASP A 79 22.23 -39.47 2.32
C ASP A 79 22.63 -38.41 1.28
N GLU A 80 22.31 -37.15 1.58
CA GLU A 80 22.60 -35.98 0.75
C GLU A 80 23.93 -35.30 1.12
N GLY A 81 24.76 -35.89 1.98
CA GLY A 81 26.08 -35.36 2.35
C GLY A 81 26.16 -34.81 3.77
N LEU A 82 27.24 -34.07 4.05
CA LEU A 82 27.51 -33.50 5.38
C LEU A 82 26.61 -32.30 5.66
N TRP A 83 26.05 -32.25 6.88
CA TRP A 83 25.12 -31.18 7.25
C TRP A 83 25.25 -30.75 8.70
N ASN A 84 24.74 -29.56 9.01
CA ASN A 84 24.66 -29.00 10.35
C ASN A 84 23.20 -28.61 10.64
N LEU A 85 22.63 -29.15 11.71
CA LEU A 85 21.23 -28.93 12.07
C LEU A 85 20.93 -27.47 12.43
N ARG A 86 21.89 -26.76 13.02
CA ARG A 86 21.72 -25.34 13.32
C ARG A 86 21.64 -24.50 12.04
N VAL A 87 22.41 -24.82 11.00
CA VAL A 87 22.29 -24.17 9.69
C VAL A 87 20.87 -24.34 9.14
N GLU A 88 20.30 -25.54 9.24
CA GLU A 88 18.92 -25.81 8.82
C GLU A 88 17.90 -24.93 9.55
N GLU A 89 17.97 -24.89 10.87
CA GLU A 89 17.08 -24.06 11.70
C GLU A 89 17.20 -22.58 11.34
N GLU A 90 18.42 -22.07 11.16
CA GLU A 90 18.65 -20.68 10.81
C GLU A 90 18.17 -20.34 9.39
N LEU A 91 18.31 -21.25 8.43
CA LEU A 91 17.79 -21.10 7.06
C LEU A 91 16.26 -21.10 7.04
N LYS A 92 15.62 -21.95 7.86
CA LYS A 92 14.17 -21.98 8.00
C LYS A 92 13.65 -20.66 8.59
N ASP A 93 14.21 -20.21 9.71
CA ASP A 93 13.86 -18.92 10.33
C ASP A 93 14.07 -17.74 9.38
N PHE A 94 15.14 -17.75 8.58
CA PHE A 94 15.36 -16.72 7.56
C PHE A 94 14.24 -16.69 6.51
N THR A 95 13.82 -17.86 6.03
CA THR A 95 12.79 -18.02 5.00
C THR A 95 11.44 -17.57 5.53
N ASP A 96 11.06 -18.04 6.72
CA ASP A 96 9.79 -17.70 7.39
C ASP A 96 9.67 -16.17 7.61
N ARG A 97 10.75 -15.54 8.10
CA ARG A 97 10.78 -14.07 8.29
C ARG A 97 10.72 -13.32 6.97
N GLN A 98 11.40 -13.80 5.94
CA GLN A 98 11.40 -13.17 4.63
C GLN A 98 9.99 -13.19 4.01
N GLU A 99 9.29 -14.31 4.12
CA GLU A 99 7.91 -14.44 3.68
C GLU A 99 6.97 -13.52 4.47
N HIS A 100 7.06 -13.51 5.79
CA HIS A 100 6.26 -12.62 6.63
C HIS A 100 6.47 -11.14 6.30
N ILE A 101 7.72 -10.69 6.15
CA ILE A 101 8.05 -9.31 5.76
C ILE A 101 7.47 -8.99 4.38
N SER A 102 7.53 -9.92 3.43
CA SER A 102 6.97 -9.75 2.10
C SER A 102 5.45 -9.56 2.14
N GLN A 103 4.76 -10.39 2.94
CA GLN A 103 3.31 -10.30 3.12
C GLN A 103 2.90 -8.96 3.74
N VAL A 104 3.53 -8.56 4.86
CA VAL A 104 3.25 -7.29 5.54
C VAL A 104 3.47 -6.10 4.60
N ARG A 105 4.55 -6.10 3.81
CA ARG A 105 4.82 -5.06 2.81
C ARG A 105 3.78 -5.02 1.70
N SER A 106 3.35 -6.19 1.21
CA SER A 106 2.30 -6.29 0.20
C SER A 106 0.97 -5.74 0.70
N GLU A 107 0.57 -6.10 1.91
CA GLU A 107 -0.65 -5.58 2.55
C GLU A 107 -0.60 -4.08 2.79
N ALA A 108 0.52 -3.57 3.30
CA ALA A 108 0.73 -2.14 3.48
C ALA A 108 0.64 -1.39 2.14
N GLY A 109 1.20 -1.97 1.06
CA GLY A 109 1.08 -1.46 -0.30
C GLY A 109 -0.37 -1.39 -0.78
N LYS A 110 -1.15 -2.46 -0.58
CA LYS A 110 -2.59 -2.51 -0.92
C LYS A 110 -3.39 -1.47 -0.14
N LYS A 111 -3.19 -1.37 1.17
CA LYS A 111 -3.86 -0.36 2.03
C LYS A 111 -3.50 1.07 1.60
N GLY A 112 -2.23 1.32 1.27
CA GLY A 112 -1.78 2.61 0.74
C GLY A 112 -2.43 2.98 -0.60
N ALA A 113 -2.58 2.00 -1.50
CA ALA A 113 -3.28 2.20 -2.77
C ALA A 113 -4.78 2.48 -2.56
N GLN A 114 -5.45 1.71 -1.69
CA GLN A 114 -6.86 1.92 -1.35
C GLN A 114 -7.09 3.30 -0.72
N ALA A 115 -6.25 3.73 0.21
CA ALA A 115 -6.34 5.05 0.82
C ALA A 115 -6.21 6.18 -0.21
N LYS A 116 -5.34 6.03 -1.22
CA LYS A 116 -5.23 6.99 -2.33
C LYS A 116 -6.49 7.00 -3.20
N MET A 117 -7.05 5.82 -3.51
CA MET A 117 -8.28 5.73 -4.29
C MET A 117 -9.47 6.37 -3.55
N LEU A 118 -9.63 6.07 -2.26
CA LEU A 118 -10.69 6.67 -1.43
C LEU A 118 -10.57 8.19 -1.39
N LYS A 119 -9.37 8.75 -1.16
CA LYS A 119 -9.16 10.21 -1.19
C LYS A 119 -9.57 10.82 -2.53
N LYS A 120 -9.27 10.14 -3.64
CA LYS A 120 -9.68 10.60 -4.98
C LYS A 120 -11.19 10.52 -5.18
N GLN A 121 -11.83 9.46 -4.69
CA GLN A 121 -13.29 9.32 -4.72
C GLN A 121 -13.96 10.43 -3.90
N PHE A 122 -13.55 10.65 -2.65
CA PHE A 122 -14.08 11.74 -1.83
C PHE A 122 -13.90 13.12 -2.47
N ALA A 123 -12.76 13.38 -3.13
CA ALA A 123 -12.55 14.64 -3.84
C ALA A 123 -13.51 14.79 -5.03
N ASN A 124 -13.72 13.72 -5.80
CA ASN A 124 -14.67 13.72 -6.92
C ASN A 124 -16.12 13.90 -6.43
N ASP A 125 -16.52 13.16 -5.41
CA ASP A 125 -17.87 13.21 -4.84
C ASP A 125 -18.19 14.62 -4.29
N PHE A 126 -17.20 15.28 -3.68
CA PHE A 126 -17.34 16.66 -3.20
C PHE A 126 -17.55 17.66 -4.36
N VAL A 127 -16.78 17.52 -5.45
CA VAL A 127 -16.94 18.35 -6.65
C VAL A 127 -18.33 18.14 -7.26
N GLU A 128 -18.75 16.88 -7.44
CA GLU A 128 -20.05 16.54 -8.01
C GLU A 128 -21.22 17.08 -7.17
N ALA A 129 -21.13 16.93 -5.84
CA ALA A 129 -22.15 17.46 -4.93
C ALA A 129 -22.26 18.99 -5.01
N ASN A 130 -21.12 19.69 -5.09
CA ASN A 130 -21.08 21.14 -5.19
C ASN A 130 -21.65 21.63 -6.53
N ASP A 131 -21.30 20.98 -7.64
CA ASP A 131 -21.80 21.31 -8.97
C ASP A 131 -23.33 21.11 -9.06
N LYS A 132 -23.84 20.02 -8.48
CA LYS A 132 -25.27 19.76 -8.39
C LYS A 132 -26.00 20.83 -7.57
N GLN A 133 -25.43 21.24 -6.44
CA GLN A 133 -26.00 22.31 -5.61
C GLN A 133 -26.04 23.64 -6.36
N ASN A 134 -24.96 24.00 -7.06
CA ASN A 134 -24.88 25.23 -7.85
C ASN A 134 -25.90 25.23 -8.99
N ASN A 135 -26.03 24.12 -9.72
CA ASN A 135 -27.02 23.97 -10.79
C ASN A 135 -28.45 24.09 -10.27
N ASN A 136 -28.76 23.45 -9.13
CA ASN A 136 -30.07 23.58 -8.49
C ASN A 136 -30.38 25.02 -8.07
N LEU A 137 -29.39 25.73 -7.52
CA LEU A 137 -29.53 27.13 -7.12
C LEU A 137 -29.77 28.04 -8.34
N LEU A 138 -29.02 27.83 -9.43
CA LEU A 138 -29.22 28.52 -10.70
C LEU A 138 -30.64 28.30 -11.23
N GLN A 139 -31.10 27.05 -11.27
CA GLN A 139 -32.44 26.73 -11.75
C GLN A 139 -33.54 27.37 -10.89
N ALA A 140 -33.36 27.40 -9.56
CA ALA A 140 -34.28 28.08 -8.66
C ALA A 140 -34.34 29.59 -8.91
N LYS A 141 -33.18 30.23 -9.11
CA LYS A 141 -33.09 31.67 -9.46
C LYS A 141 -33.78 31.99 -10.79
N PHE A 142 -33.60 31.16 -11.81
CA PHE A 142 -34.28 31.33 -13.10
C PHE A 142 -35.81 31.26 -12.94
N LYS A 143 -36.32 30.23 -12.24
CA LYS A 143 -37.76 30.10 -11.97
C LYS A 143 -38.32 31.31 -11.20
N GLN A 144 -37.57 31.83 -10.23
CA GLN A 144 -37.97 33.01 -9.48
C GLN A 144 -38.02 34.25 -10.38
N ASN A 145 -37.00 34.46 -11.23
CA ASN A 145 -36.98 35.58 -12.18
C ASN A 145 -38.14 35.50 -13.17
N ASP A 146 -38.43 34.31 -13.71
CA ASP A 146 -39.57 34.11 -14.62
C ASP A 146 -40.90 34.45 -13.94
N PHE A 147 -41.08 34.04 -12.69
CA PHE A 147 -42.28 34.37 -11.91
C PHE A 147 -42.40 35.89 -11.67
N LEU A 148 -41.30 36.56 -11.33
CA LEU A 148 -41.27 38.01 -11.14
C LEU A 148 -41.59 38.78 -12.42
N LEU A 149 -41.07 38.33 -13.57
CA LEU A 149 -41.39 38.90 -14.89
C LEU A 149 -42.89 38.78 -15.19
N GLN A 150 -43.47 37.59 -15.00
CA GLN A 150 -44.91 37.38 -15.20
C GLN A 150 -45.77 38.23 -14.25
N ALA A 151 -45.35 38.40 -13.00
CA ALA A 151 -46.04 39.24 -12.03
C ALA A 151 -45.99 40.73 -12.43
N ASN A 152 -44.82 41.21 -12.84
CA ASN A 152 -44.64 42.57 -13.33
C ASN A 152 -45.49 42.83 -14.59
N ASP A 153 -45.54 41.89 -15.53
CA ASP A 153 -46.37 42.02 -16.73
C ASP A 153 -47.85 42.10 -16.40
N LYS A 154 -48.34 41.25 -15.48
CA LYS A 154 -49.73 41.32 -14.98
C LYS A 154 -50.03 42.66 -14.31
N GLN A 155 -49.11 43.16 -13.48
CA GLN A 155 -49.26 44.46 -12.83
C GLN A 155 -49.28 45.60 -13.86
N ASN A 156 -48.39 45.57 -14.85
CA ASN A 156 -48.37 46.55 -15.93
C ASN A 156 -49.65 46.53 -16.77
N GLN A 157 -50.21 45.35 -17.03
CA GLN A 157 -51.52 45.21 -17.69
C GLN A 157 -52.65 45.78 -16.84
N ALA A 158 -52.67 45.49 -15.53
CA ALA A 158 -53.65 46.04 -14.61
C ALA A 158 -53.60 47.58 -14.55
N ILE A 159 -52.40 48.17 -14.48
CA ILE A 159 -52.19 49.62 -14.51
C ILE A 159 -52.72 50.21 -15.83
N LYS A 160 -52.41 49.59 -16.98
CA LYS A 160 -52.92 50.03 -18.29
C LYS A 160 -54.45 50.01 -18.32
N ASN A 161 -55.07 48.97 -17.81
CA ASN A 161 -56.53 48.83 -17.75
C ASN A 161 -57.15 49.90 -16.84
N GLN A 162 -56.59 50.14 -15.65
CA GLN A 162 -57.03 51.20 -14.75
C GLN A 162 -56.94 52.58 -15.41
N ASN A 163 -55.82 52.89 -16.08
CA ASN A 163 -55.64 54.15 -16.81
C ASN A 163 -56.68 54.33 -17.94
N GLN A 164 -57.04 53.25 -18.65
CA GLN A 164 -58.11 53.30 -19.65
C GLN A 164 -59.48 53.57 -19.04
N ILE A 165 -59.80 52.93 -17.90
CA ILE A 165 -61.06 53.17 -17.17
C ILE A 165 -61.14 54.62 -16.70
N TYR A 166 -60.06 55.16 -16.12
CA TYR A 166 -59.98 56.57 -15.72
C TYR A 166 -60.23 57.52 -16.89
N LYS A 167 -59.55 57.32 -18.03
CA LYS A 167 -59.75 58.13 -19.25
C LYS A 167 -61.20 58.08 -19.73
N LYS A 168 -61.82 56.90 -19.82
CA LYS A 168 -63.22 56.75 -20.23
C LYS A 168 -64.17 57.47 -19.28
N THR A 169 -63.96 57.33 -17.97
CA THR A 169 -64.78 57.95 -16.93
C THR A 169 -64.70 59.46 -17.00
N ASN A 170 -63.50 60.03 -17.12
CA ASN A 170 -63.32 61.48 -17.29
C ASN A 170 -64.02 62.02 -18.54
N THR A 171 -63.96 61.31 -19.68
CA THR A 171 -64.67 61.71 -20.91
C THR A 171 -66.18 61.76 -20.69
N ILE A 172 -66.75 60.76 -19.98
CA ILE A 172 -68.18 60.71 -19.65
C ILE A 172 -68.57 61.85 -18.70
N VAL A 173 -67.75 62.16 -17.70
CA VAL A 173 -68.01 63.28 -16.77
C VAL A 173 -67.99 64.62 -17.51
N LEU A 174 -67.01 64.83 -18.40
CA LEU A 174 -66.91 66.04 -19.23
C LEU A 174 -68.09 66.19 -20.18
N SER A 175 -68.55 65.12 -20.83
CA SER A 175 -69.71 65.18 -21.74
C SER A 175 -71.00 65.48 -20.98
N LYS A 176 -71.22 64.89 -19.80
CA LYS A 176 -72.35 65.23 -18.92
C LYS A 176 -72.31 66.69 -18.47
N LYS A 177 -71.15 67.21 -18.07
CA LYS A 177 -70.98 68.62 -17.68
C LYS A 177 -71.32 69.58 -18.83
N LYS A 178 -70.90 69.25 -20.07
CA LYS A 178 -71.25 70.03 -21.27
C LYS A 178 -72.75 70.01 -21.58
N MET A 179 -73.45 68.90 -21.35
CA MET A 179 -74.90 68.82 -21.54
C MET A 179 -75.66 69.68 -20.53
N LEU A 180 -75.23 69.67 -19.26
CA LEU A 180 -75.82 70.48 -18.21
C LEU A 180 -75.61 72.00 -18.38
N GLN A 181 -74.60 72.42 -19.13
CA GLN A 181 -74.35 73.84 -19.45
C GLN A 181 -75.15 74.36 -20.67
N LYS A 182 -75.90 73.51 -21.36
CA LYS A 182 -76.70 73.85 -22.56
C LYS A 182 -78.20 73.96 -22.29
N ILE A 183 -78.61 73.93 -21.01
CA ILE A 183 -79.96 74.20 -20.51
C ILE A 183 -79.90 75.54 -19.78
#